data_AF-A0A9X0DMJ3-F1
#
_entry.id   AF-A0A9X0DMJ3-F1
#
_cell.length_a   1.000
_cell.length_b   1.000
_cell.length_c   1.000
_cell.angle_alpha   90.00
_cell.angle_beta   90.00
_cell.angle_gamma   90.00
#
_symmetry.space_group_name_H-M   'P 1'
#
loop_
_entity.id
_entity.type
_entity.pdbx_description
1 polymer ?
#
loop_
_entity_poly.entity_id
_entity_poly.type
_entity_poly.pdbx_seq_one_letter_code
_entity_poly.pdbx_strand_id
1 'polypeptide(L)'
;MFWDLNGKLLAEGKIKTHPVIVKDRGLAGIPDGLPEVAQGKISAAKLVYRVDDTPANAYVTSTADAEKVVGGPDLTNSQWMK
;
A
#
# COMPACT_ATOMS: atom_id res chain seq x y z
N MET A 1 -27.81 -14.10 3.14
CA MET A 1 -28.51 -13.16 2.24
C MET A 1 -28.17 -11.72 2.65
N PHE A 2 -27.09 -11.16 2.13
CA PHE A 2 -26.70 -9.75 2.31
C PHE A 2 -25.95 -9.30 1.06
N TRP A 3 -24.91 -10.06 0.67
CA TRP A 3 -24.10 -9.80 -0.51
C TRP A 3 -24.92 -9.83 -1.82
N ASP A 4 -25.80 -10.81 -1.99
CA ASP A 4 -26.62 -10.91 -3.22
C ASP A 4 -27.56 -9.72 -3.40
N LEU A 5 -28.16 -9.24 -2.29
CA LEU A 5 -29.04 -8.08 -2.31
C LEU A 5 -28.25 -6.80 -2.63
N ASN A 6 -27.15 -6.56 -1.93
CA ASN A 6 -26.31 -5.38 -2.16
C ASN A 6 -25.69 -5.38 -3.56
N GLY A 7 -25.30 -6.56 -4.07
CA GLY A 7 -24.81 -6.72 -5.44
C GLY A 7 -25.85 -6.30 -6.48
N LYS A 8 -27.11 -6.73 -6.30
CA LYS A 8 -28.22 -6.28 -7.16
C LYS A 8 -28.46 -4.77 -7.06
N LEU A 9 -28.50 -4.22 -5.85
CA LEU A 9 -28.71 -2.78 -5.64
C LEU A 9 -27.58 -1.92 -6.22
N LEU A 10 -26.34 -2.40 -6.16
CA LEU A 10 -25.18 -1.74 -6.77
C LEU A 10 -25.24 -1.82 -8.30
N ALA A 11 -25.58 -2.98 -8.87
CA ALA A 11 -25.74 -3.17 -10.31
C ALA A 11 -26.90 -2.33 -10.89
N GLU A 12 -27.99 -2.19 -10.15
CA GLU A 12 -29.13 -1.33 -10.48
C GLU A 12 -28.83 0.17 -10.25
N GLY A 13 -27.69 0.53 -9.67
CA GLY A 13 -27.29 1.92 -9.42
C GLY A 13 -28.07 2.61 -8.30
N LYS A 14 -28.84 1.86 -7.49
CA LYS A 14 -29.58 2.38 -6.33
C LYS A 14 -28.65 2.78 -5.19
N ILE A 15 -27.47 2.16 -5.13
CA ILE A 15 -26.38 2.53 -4.22
C ILE A 15 -25.24 3.08 -5.07
N LYS A 16 -24.75 4.28 -4.72
CA LYS A 16 -23.58 4.89 -5.36
C LYS A 16 -22.35 4.70 -4.48
N THR A 17 -21.23 4.33 -5.09
CA THR A 17 -19.95 4.26 -4.39
C THR A 17 -19.47 5.67 -4.01
N HIS A 18 -18.64 5.75 -2.99
CA HIS A 18 -17.96 7.00 -2.65
C HIS A 18 -17.09 7.48 -3.83
N PRO A 19 -16.91 8.80 -4.03
CA PRO A 19 -16.01 9.32 -5.05
C PRO A 19 -14.62 8.70 -4.91
N VAL A 20 -14.00 8.41 -6.05
CA VAL A 20 -12.75 7.66 -6.12
C VAL A 20 -11.66 8.49 -6.77
N ILE A 21 -10.48 8.50 -6.16
CA ILE A 21 -9.25 9.05 -6.73
C ILE A 21 -8.36 7.85 -7.04
N VAL A 22 -8.17 7.61 -8.34
CA VAL A 22 -7.25 6.56 -8.81
C VAL A 22 -5.87 7.17 -9.00
N LYS A 23 -4.86 6.59 -8.36
CA LYS A 23 -3.46 6.99 -8.51
C LYS A 23 -2.65 5.92 -9.23
N ASP A 24 -1.58 6.38 -9.89
CA ASP A 24 -0.68 5.56 -10.71
C ASP A 24 0.30 4.73 -9.88
N ARG A 25 1.05 3.86 -10.57
CA ARG A 25 2.10 2.96 -10.05
C ARG A 25 1.61 1.81 -9.17
N GLY A 26 0.30 1.55 -9.16
CA GLY A 26 -0.30 0.41 -8.47
C GLY A 26 0.18 0.25 -7.03
N LEU A 27 0.64 -0.94 -6.66
CA LEU A 27 1.13 -1.23 -5.31
C LEU A 27 2.36 -0.40 -4.93
N ALA A 28 3.20 -0.01 -5.91
CA ALA A 28 4.39 0.80 -5.66
C ALA A 28 4.05 2.26 -5.28
N GLY A 29 2.83 2.72 -5.55
CA GLY A 29 2.35 4.05 -5.14
C GLY A 29 1.83 4.13 -3.70
N ILE A 30 1.61 3.00 -3.03
CA ILE A 30 1.04 2.96 -1.67
C ILE A 30 1.88 3.72 -0.63
N PRO A 31 3.22 3.59 -0.60
CA PRO A 31 4.06 4.31 0.38
C PRO A 31 3.89 5.83 0.34
N ASP A 32 3.64 6.39 -0.84
CA ASP A 32 3.40 7.83 -1.03
C ASP A 32 1.92 8.20 -0.78
N GLY A 33 0.99 7.28 -1.06
CA GLY A 33 -0.44 7.50 -0.86
C GLY A 33 -0.87 7.58 0.60
N LEU A 34 -0.32 6.73 1.46
CA LEU A 34 -0.65 6.69 2.88
C LEU A 34 -0.42 8.03 3.62
N PRO A 35 0.74 8.69 3.50
CA PRO A 35 0.96 9.98 4.17
C PRO A 35 0.06 11.08 3.61
N GLU A 36 -0.32 11.05 2.33
CA GLU A 36 -1.25 12.04 1.77
C GLU A 36 -2.66 11.94 2.36
N VAL A 37 -3.14 10.71 2.60
CA VAL A 37 -4.40 10.49 3.32
C VAL A 37 -4.28 10.94 4.77
N ALA A 38 -3.17 10.62 5.44
CA ALA A 38 -2.94 11.02 6.83
C ALA A 38 -2.84 12.55 7.00
N GLN A 39 -2.26 13.24 6.03
CA GLN A 39 -2.15 14.70 5.98
C GLN A 39 -3.45 15.39 5.53
N GLY A 40 -4.50 14.65 5.21
CA GLY A 40 -5.78 15.20 4.74
C GLY A 40 -5.73 15.82 3.35
N LYS A 41 -4.67 15.58 2.57
CA LYS A 41 -4.56 16.04 1.17
C LYS A 41 -5.62 15.36 0.30
N ILE A 42 -5.93 14.11 0.62
CA ILE A 42 -7.05 13.37 0.02
C ILE A 42 -8.22 13.44 0.98
N SER A 43 -9.22 14.24 0.64
CA SER A 43 -10.45 14.42 1.42
C SER A 43 -11.69 14.16 0.57
N ALA A 44 -12.78 13.73 1.21
CA ALA A 44 -14.07 13.43 0.58
C ALA A 44 -14.02 12.43 -0.61
N ALA A 45 -12.95 11.63 -0.70
CA ALA A 45 -12.79 10.61 -1.72
C ALA A 45 -11.96 9.42 -1.20
N LYS A 46 -12.17 8.26 -1.82
CA LYS A 46 -11.40 7.04 -1.56
C LYS A 46 -10.19 7.00 -2.48
N LEU A 47 -8.99 6.92 -1.90
CA LEU A 47 -7.76 6.64 -2.64
C LEU A 47 -7.75 5.17 -3.10
N VAL A 48 -7.53 4.95 -4.40
CA VAL A 48 -7.50 3.64 -5.05
C VAL A 48 -6.26 3.50 -5.93
N TYR A 49 -5.63 2.33 -5.88
CA TYR A 49 -4.56 1.92 -6.76
C TYR A 49 -4.97 0.63 -7.48
N ARG A 50 -4.72 0.54 -8.79
CA ARG A 50 -4.96 -0.72 -9.54
C ARG A 50 -3.70 -1.58 -9.47
N VAL A 51 -3.88 -2.86 -9.19
CA VAL A 51 -2.74 -3.79 -9.08
C VAL A 51 -2.02 -3.94 -10.42
N ASP A 52 -2.76 -3.90 -11.53
CA ASP A 52 -2.22 -4.00 -12.90
C ASP A 52 -1.26 -2.86 -13.25
N ASP A 53 -1.38 -1.70 -12.58
CA ASP A 53 -0.50 -0.55 -12.79
C ASP A 53 0.83 -0.68 -12.02
N THR A 54 1.05 -1.80 -11.31
CA THR A 54 2.28 -2.04 -10.56
C THR A 54 3.43 -2.33 -11.55
N PRO A 55 4.50 -1.53 -11.55
CA PRO A 55 5.59 -1.75 -12.47
C PRO A 55 6.32 -3.06 -12.12
N ALA A 56 6.67 -3.85 -13.15
CA ALA A 56 7.31 -5.17 -12.98
C ALA A 56 8.65 -5.12 -12.23
N ASN A 57 9.30 -3.95 -12.22
CA ASN A 57 10.57 -3.70 -11.53
C ASN A 57 10.39 -3.00 -10.16
N ALA A 58 9.18 -2.93 -9.60
CA ALA A 58 8.91 -2.26 -8.32
C ALA A 58 9.71 -2.84 -7.13
N TYR A 59 10.13 -4.10 -7.23
CA TYR A 59 10.94 -4.81 -6.23
C TYR A 59 12.35 -5.12 -6.73
N VAL A 60 12.95 -4.27 -7.57
CA VAL A 60 14.40 -4.32 -7.77
C VAL A 60 15.02 -3.61 -6.58
N THR A 61 15.27 -4.36 -5.51
CA THR A 61 16.25 -3.95 -4.50
C THR A 61 17.50 -3.56 -5.26
N SER A 62 17.98 -2.34 -5.05
CA SER A 62 19.21 -1.84 -5.62
C SER A 62 20.32 -2.88 -5.46
N THR A 63 20.67 -3.54 -6.55
CA THR A 63 21.93 -4.28 -6.68
C THR A 63 23.15 -3.33 -6.62
N ALA A 64 22.93 -2.04 -6.34
CA ALA A 64 23.92 -1.02 -6.07
C ALA A 64 24.15 -0.73 -4.56
N ASP A 65 23.31 -1.22 -3.64
CA ASP A 65 23.49 -1.00 -2.18
C ASP A 65 23.93 -2.27 -1.43
N ALA A 66 24.46 -3.27 -2.13
CA ALA A 66 24.95 -4.52 -1.53
C ALA A 66 26.19 -4.35 -0.61
N GLU A 67 26.71 -3.14 -0.42
CA GLU A 67 27.91 -2.87 0.37
C GLU A 67 27.65 -2.05 1.64
N LYS A 68 26.50 -2.24 2.29
CA LYS A 68 26.37 -1.96 3.73
C LYS A 68 25.55 -3.03 4.41
N VAL A 69 26.18 -4.19 4.61
CA VAL A 69 25.75 -5.14 5.63
C VAL A 69 25.95 -4.47 6.99
N VAL A 70 24.93 -3.79 7.49
CA VAL A 70 24.87 -3.41 8.90
C VAL A 70 24.69 -4.72 9.66
N GLY A 71 25.81 -5.33 10.06
CA GLY A 71 25.81 -6.48 10.94
C GLY A 71 25.05 -6.14 12.21
N GLY A 72 24.09 -6.98 12.58
CA GLY A 72 23.43 -6.88 13.88
C GLY A 72 24.47 -6.91 15.01
N PRO A 73 24.19 -6.29 16.17
CA PRO A 73 25.14 -6.26 17.27
C PRO A 73 25.54 -7.69 17.65
N ASP A 74 26.85 -7.92 17.80
CA ASP A 74 27.40 -9.21 18.18
C ASP A 74 26.82 -9.64 19.54
N LEU A 75 25.87 -10.57 19.49
CA LEU A 75 25.18 -11.06 20.67
C LEU A 75 26.06 -12.00 21.51
N THR A 76 27.18 -12.48 20.96
CA THR A 76 28.06 -13.48 21.58
C THR A 76 28.82 -12.92 22.80
N ASN A 77 28.92 -11.60 22.93
CA ASN A 77 29.55 -10.91 24.06
C ASN A 77 28.55 -10.13 24.94
N SER A 78 27.26 -10.45 24.85
CA SER A 78 26.22 -9.76 25.61
C SER A 78 26.35 -9.99 27.11
N GLN A 79 26.27 -8.91 27.91
CA GLN A 79 26.28 -8.95 29.39
C GLN A 79 25.15 -9.80 30.01
N TRP A 80 24.16 -10.19 29.19
CA TRP A 80 22.97 -10.95 29.57
C TRP A 80 23.19 -12.48 29.52
N MET A 81 24.36 -12.94 29.07
CA MET A 81 24.78 -14.35 29.03
C MET A 81 25.96 -14.62 29.98
N LYS A 82 25.94 -14.05 31.19
CA LYS A 82 26.82 -14.41 32.31
C LYS A 82 25.99 -14.75 33.53
#